data_AF-A0A9E5IGD1-F1
#
_entry.id   AF-A0A9E5IGD1-F1
#
_cell.length_a   1.000
_cell.length_b   1.000
_cell.length_c   1.000
_cell.angle_alpha   90.00
_cell.angle_beta   90.00
_cell.angle_gamma   90.00
#
_symmetry.space_group_name_H-M   'P 1'
#
loop_
_entity.id
_entity.type
_entity.pdbx_description
1 polymer ?
#
loop_
_entity_poly.entity_id
_entity_poly.type
_entity_poly.pdbx_seq_one_letter_code
_entity_poly.pdbx_strand_id
1 'polypeptide(L)'
;MSEMFRELLSSNPYAIIELFELHLDLDLHGSAEIVRFHSGVNQKTPAGDIYWQGEPYQPLPIEADGFEYNGNGQLPRPRIRISNLLGSISALLLGVNEITPGNDLTGAKLIRIRTLSRFLDPVNFTGGTNPYGTPANEEMPREVYYIDRKSVENREIVEFELAAVFDLAGVRAPKRQVIANICQWKYRSAECGYTGANYFDEYDNPLGATPAVNFAASAFGNQLTAGETLSNGDYITSANGWYKGIMQNDGNFVVYKKPGPQGIPGNNAVWATNTVRGSGSYQLRMQTDGNVVLYKDGSEVLWASNTASTASPATSGPSGRATMPSPPLPTTRAGTPPIRFPSAPSPPATSTAMATSTLPTAARATGPACPSTAATASPTPPPYSMPTSSVAISICILTSPTSSTTL
;
A
#
# COMPACT_ATOMS: atom_id res chain seq x y z
N MET A 1 24.30 21.28 -11.30
CA MET A 1 23.49 22.44 -10.90
C MET A 1 22.44 22.61 -11.98
N SER A 2 21.15 22.55 -11.64
CA SER A 2 20.06 22.72 -12.63
C SER A 2 20.23 24.06 -13.35
N GLU A 3 19.88 24.09 -14.63
CA GLU A 3 19.97 25.32 -15.44
C GLU A 3 19.06 26.41 -14.86
N MET A 4 17.93 26.02 -14.27
CA MET A 4 17.03 26.93 -13.56
C MET A 4 17.73 27.73 -12.46
N PHE A 5 18.56 27.08 -11.63
CA PHE A 5 19.25 27.77 -10.54
C PHE A 5 20.33 28.74 -11.05
N ARG A 6 20.99 28.41 -12.16
CA ARG A 6 21.97 29.30 -12.79
C ARG A 6 21.31 30.59 -13.30
N GLU A 7 20.13 30.46 -13.90
CA GLU A 7 19.38 31.58 -14.45
C GLU A 7 18.80 32.50 -13.38
N LEU A 8 18.36 31.95 -12.25
CA LEU A 8 17.88 32.75 -11.12
C LEU A 8 18.97 33.60 -10.46
N LEU A 9 20.23 33.16 -10.54
CA LEU A 9 21.38 33.91 -10.04
C LEU A 9 21.96 34.89 -11.08
N SER A 10 21.42 34.90 -12.29
CA SER A 10 21.83 35.84 -13.34
C SER A 10 21.49 37.28 -12.95
N SER A 11 22.26 38.23 -13.46
CA SER A 11 21.99 39.67 -13.25
C SER A 11 20.69 40.14 -13.92
N ASN A 12 20.16 39.38 -14.88
CA ASN A 12 18.89 39.66 -15.54
C ASN A 12 18.10 38.35 -15.70
N PRO A 13 17.44 37.87 -14.63
CA PRO A 13 16.70 36.63 -14.67
C PRO A 13 15.45 36.76 -15.55
N TYR A 14 15.10 35.68 -16.23
CA TYR A 14 13.86 35.59 -17.00
C TYR A 14 12.63 35.60 -16.08
N ALA A 15 11.47 35.96 -16.63
CA ALA A 15 10.22 36.01 -15.87
C ALA A 15 9.85 34.62 -15.34
N ILE A 16 9.46 34.55 -14.07
CA ILE A 16 8.91 33.33 -13.45
C ILE A 16 7.46 33.20 -13.88
N ILE A 17 7.12 32.04 -14.42
CA ILE A 17 5.78 31.66 -14.86
C ILE A 17 5.23 30.66 -13.86
N GLU A 18 4.04 30.95 -13.34
CA GLU A 18 3.33 30.12 -12.39
C GLU A 18 2.23 29.35 -13.10
N LEU A 19 2.26 28.03 -12.93
CA LEU A 19 1.32 27.08 -13.50
C LEU A 19 0.75 26.23 -12.37
N PHE A 20 -0.52 25.86 -12.49
CA PHE A 20 -1.22 25.08 -11.48
C PHE A 20 -1.85 23.85 -12.10
N GLU A 21 -1.72 22.72 -11.41
CA GLU A 21 -2.47 21.52 -11.71
C GLU A 21 -3.33 21.16 -10.49
N LEU A 22 -4.65 21.05 -10.70
CA LEU A 22 -5.59 20.52 -9.73
C LEU A 22 -5.97 19.10 -10.15
N HIS A 23 -5.55 18.12 -9.34
CA HIS A 23 -5.80 16.70 -9.56
C HIS A 23 -7.02 16.30 -8.72
N LEU A 24 -8.09 15.88 -9.40
CA LEU A 24 -9.28 15.34 -8.77
C LEU A 24 -9.08 13.86 -8.41
N ASP A 25 -9.83 13.39 -7.41
CA ASP A 25 -9.81 12.01 -6.95
C ASP A 25 -11.12 11.36 -7.39
N LEU A 26 -11.03 10.19 -8.02
CA LEU A 26 -12.19 9.53 -8.63
C LEU A 26 -13.24 9.15 -7.57
N ASP A 27 -12.80 8.69 -6.41
CA ASP A 27 -13.69 8.19 -5.36
C ASP A 27 -14.34 9.34 -4.59
N LEU A 28 -13.59 10.43 -4.36
CA LEU A 28 -14.09 11.59 -3.61
C LEU A 28 -14.86 12.59 -4.48
N HIS A 29 -14.43 12.79 -5.73
CA HIS A 29 -14.91 13.87 -6.61
C HIS A 29 -15.65 13.36 -7.85
N GLY A 30 -15.68 12.04 -8.08
CA GLY A 30 -16.34 11.44 -9.25
C GLY A 30 -15.58 11.62 -10.57
N SER A 31 -14.37 12.18 -10.53
CA SER A 31 -13.52 12.39 -11.69
C SER A 31 -12.05 12.28 -11.30
N ALA A 32 -11.23 11.72 -12.18
CA ALA A 32 -9.76 11.70 -12.08
C ALA A 32 -9.11 12.78 -12.97
N GLU A 33 -9.88 13.79 -13.38
CA GLU A 33 -9.42 14.85 -14.26
C GLU A 33 -8.33 15.71 -13.62
N ILE A 34 -7.37 16.14 -14.45
CA ILE A 34 -6.33 17.09 -14.08
C ILE A 34 -6.67 18.42 -14.74
N VAL A 35 -7.15 19.36 -13.93
CA VAL A 35 -7.48 20.71 -14.38
C VAL A 35 -6.21 21.55 -14.35
N ARG A 36 -5.81 22.09 -15.51
CA ARG A 36 -4.58 22.86 -15.68
C ARG A 36 -4.86 24.32 -15.97
N PHE A 37 -4.27 25.21 -15.19
CA PHE A 37 -4.54 26.64 -15.33
C PHE A 37 -3.37 27.55 -14.94
N HIS A 38 -3.44 28.80 -15.38
CA HIS A 38 -2.47 29.86 -15.08
C HIS A 38 -3.13 31.22 -14.90
N SER A 39 -2.47 32.12 -14.17
CA SER A 39 -2.88 33.52 -13.97
C SER A 39 -2.25 34.50 -14.98
N GLY A 40 -1.31 34.04 -15.80
CA GLY A 40 -0.57 34.88 -16.75
C GLY A 40 -1.27 35.15 -18.09
N VAL A 41 -0.56 35.81 -19.00
CA VAL A 41 -0.93 36.02 -20.40
C VAL A 41 0.16 35.47 -21.31
N ASN A 42 -0.19 35.06 -22.52
CA ASN A 42 0.79 34.66 -23.53
C ASN A 42 1.02 35.79 -24.57
N GLN A 43 2.05 35.70 -25.41
CA GLN A 43 2.37 36.74 -26.39
C GLN A 43 1.50 36.71 -27.65
N LYS A 44 0.73 35.64 -27.86
CA LYS A 44 -0.17 35.49 -29.02
C LYS A 44 -1.50 36.17 -28.79
N THR A 45 -2.08 35.95 -27.61
CA THR A 45 -3.41 36.42 -27.24
C THR A 45 -3.45 36.75 -25.73
N PRO A 46 -4.12 37.85 -25.33
CA PRO A 46 -4.24 38.23 -23.92
C PRO A 46 -4.93 37.18 -23.03
N ALA A 47 -5.71 36.27 -23.60
CA ALA A 47 -6.43 35.20 -22.88
C ALA A 47 -6.27 33.86 -23.61
N GLY A 48 -5.05 33.48 -23.96
CA GLY A 48 -4.74 32.18 -24.54
C GLY A 48 -4.00 31.27 -23.58
N ASP A 49 -4.02 29.97 -23.90
CA ASP A 49 -3.35 28.94 -23.12
C ASP A 49 -1.83 29.15 -23.09
N ILE A 50 -1.21 28.71 -22.00
CA ILE A 50 0.24 28.53 -21.90
C ILE A 50 0.55 27.05 -22.09
N TYR A 51 1.41 26.74 -23.06
CA TYR A 51 1.92 25.40 -23.31
C TYR A 51 3.22 25.17 -22.56
N TRP A 52 3.28 24.12 -21.76
CA TRP A 52 4.51 23.73 -21.08
C TRP A 52 4.60 22.22 -21.01
N GLN A 53 5.74 21.68 -21.47
CA GLN A 53 5.96 20.24 -21.65
C GLN A 53 4.90 19.57 -22.55
N GLY A 54 4.38 20.32 -23.53
CA GLY A 54 3.35 19.87 -24.46
C GLY A 54 1.91 19.96 -23.93
N GLU A 55 1.71 20.30 -22.66
CA GLU A 55 0.38 20.37 -22.05
C GLU A 55 -0.16 21.83 -22.06
N PRO A 56 -1.44 22.05 -22.44
CA PRO A 56 -2.06 23.36 -22.37
C PRO A 56 -2.54 23.66 -20.95
N TYR A 57 -2.21 24.86 -20.47
CA TYR A 57 -2.74 25.44 -19.24
C TYR A 57 -3.70 26.55 -19.63
N GLN A 58 -4.93 26.52 -19.12
CA GLN A 58 -5.95 27.48 -19.48
C GLN A 58 -5.84 28.77 -18.65
N PRO A 59 -6.21 29.93 -19.22
CA PRO A 59 -6.23 31.18 -18.47
C PRO A 59 -7.36 31.16 -17.44
N LEU A 60 -6.99 31.18 -16.16
CA LEU A 60 -7.92 31.27 -15.04
C LEU A 60 -7.34 32.24 -14.00
N PRO A 61 -7.98 33.39 -13.73
CA PRO A 61 -7.49 34.32 -12.72
C PRO A 61 -7.43 33.64 -11.35
N ILE A 62 -6.20 33.49 -10.85
CA ILE A 62 -5.90 32.92 -9.54
C ILE A 62 -4.87 33.81 -8.84
N GLU A 63 -5.12 34.07 -7.56
CA GLU A 63 -4.17 34.63 -6.61
C GLU A 63 -3.77 33.52 -5.64
N ALA A 64 -2.47 33.38 -5.36
CA ALA A 64 -1.92 32.28 -4.57
C ALA A 64 -0.84 32.83 -3.61
N ASP A 65 -1.06 32.67 -2.31
CA ASP A 65 -0.18 33.19 -1.26
C ASP A 65 0.07 32.17 -0.14
N GLY A 66 1.05 32.41 0.73
CA GLY A 66 1.31 31.56 1.90
C GLY A 66 2.08 30.26 1.64
N PHE A 67 2.77 30.15 0.49
CA PHE A 67 3.64 29.00 0.15
C PHE A 67 5.02 29.03 0.84
N GLU A 68 5.34 30.12 1.54
CA GLU A 68 6.65 30.33 2.14
C GLU A 68 6.88 29.43 3.36
N TYR A 69 8.01 28.70 3.35
CA TYR A 69 8.46 27.97 4.53
C TYR A 69 9.11 28.94 5.51
N ASN A 70 8.43 29.24 6.61
CA ASN A 70 9.04 30.04 7.67
C ASN A 70 10.03 29.18 8.48
N GLY A 71 11.17 29.76 8.88
CA GLY A 71 12.18 29.05 9.70
C GLY A 71 11.70 28.69 11.12
N ASN A 72 10.44 29.02 11.46
CA ASN A 72 9.86 28.84 12.78
C ASN A 72 9.20 27.46 12.96
N GLY A 73 9.31 26.57 11.96
CA GLY A 73 8.84 25.20 12.03
C GLY A 73 7.33 25.04 11.87
N GLN A 74 6.59 26.12 11.60
CA GLN A 74 5.21 26.03 11.16
C GLN A 74 5.18 25.68 9.69
N LEU A 75 4.38 24.66 9.36
CA LEU A 75 4.18 24.23 8.00
C LEU A 75 3.35 25.28 7.26
N PRO A 76 3.72 25.65 6.02
CA PRO A 76 2.95 26.59 5.23
C PRO A 76 1.52 26.08 5.04
N ARG A 77 0.56 26.98 5.22
CA ARG A 77 -0.86 26.77 4.90
C ARG A 77 -1.27 27.78 3.82
N PRO A 78 -0.94 27.50 2.55
CA PRO A 78 -1.19 28.43 1.48
C PRO A 78 -2.68 28.65 1.26
N ARG A 79 -3.01 29.80 0.68
CA ARG A 79 -4.37 30.13 0.24
C ARG A 79 -4.36 30.36 -1.26
N ILE A 80 -5.42 29.90 -1.90
CA ILE A 80 -5.67 30.17 -3.31
C ILE A 80 -7.04 30.79 -3.47
N ARG A 81 -7.12 31.86 -4.26
CA ARG A 81 -8.35 32.60 -4.56
C ARG A 81 -8.54 32.57 -6.05
N ILE A 82 -9.59 31.90 -6.48
CA ILE A 82 -9.90 31.69 -7.90
C ILE A 82 -11.13 32.53 -8.25
N SER A 83 -11.10 33.17 -9.42
CA SER A 83 -12.27 33.89 -9.93
C SER A 83 -13.45 32.95 -10.16
N ASN A 84 -14.62 33.36 -9.68
CA ASN A 84 -15.89 32.67 -9.83
C ASN A 84 -16.88 33.44 -10.71
N LEU A 85 -16.42 34.43 -11.48
CA LEU A 85 -17.30 35.34 -12.25
C LEU A 85 -18.26 34.61 -13.20
N LEU A 86 -17.83 33.47 -13.76
CA LEU A 86 -18.63 32.62 -14.65
C LEU A 86 -19.32 31.45 -13.94
N GLY A 87 -19.16 31.34 -12.61
CA GLY A 87 -19.72 30.25 -11.80
C GLY A 87 -19.10 28.88 -12.05
N SER A 88 -17.99 28.78 -12.78
CA SER A 88 -17.36 27.51 -13.15
C SER A 88 -16.86 26.71 -11.95
N ILE A 89 -16.27 27.39 -10.96
CA ILE A 89 -15.79 26.74 -9.74
C ILE A 89 -16.96 26.31 -8.86
N SER A 90 -17.97 27.16 -8.67
CA SER A 90 -19.21 26.75 -7.98
C SER A 90 -19.91 25.58 -8.65
N ALA A 91 -19.92 25.52 -9.99
CA ALA A 91 -20.49 24.40 -10.73
C ALA A 91 -19.67 23.10 -10.51
N LEU A 92 -18.34 23.19 -10.48
CA LEU A 92 -17.48 22.06 -10.13
C LEU A 92 -17.75 21.57 -8.70
N LEU A 93 -17.84 22.50 -7.73
CA LEU A 93 -18.17 22.17 -6.33
C LEU A 93 -19.53 21.49 -6.21
N LEU A 94 -20.54 21.95 -6.96
CA LEU A 94 -21.85 21.32 -6.97
C LEU A 94 -21.76 19.87 -7.50
N GLY A 95 -21.05 19.64 -8.60
CA GLY A 95 -20.85 18.30 -9.15
C GLY A 95 -20.14 17.35 -8.19
N VAL A 96 -19.13 17.84 -7.45
CA VAL A 96 -18.47 17.03 -6.41
C VAL A 96 -19.42 16.69 -5.26
N ASN A 97 -20.26 17.64 -4.85
CA ASN A 97 -21.24 17.42 -3.78
C ASN A 97 -22.36 16.43 -4.17
N GLU A 98 -22.60 16.19 -5.46
CA GLU A 98 -23.50 15.11 -5.91
C GLU A 98 -22.88 13.71 -5.69
N ILE A 99 -21.55 13.60 -5.74
CA ILE A 99 -20.81 12.35 -5.56
C ILE A 99 -20.54 12.08 -4.08
N THR A 100 -19.91 13.05 -3.41
CA THR A 100 -19.64 13.01 -1.98
C THR A 100 -20.33 14.19 -1.31
N PRO A 101 -21.51 13.98 -0.70
CA PRO A 101 -22.26 15.07 -0.07
C PRO A 101 -21.46 15.81 0.99
N GLY A 102 -21.35 17.13 0.84
CA GLY A 102 -20.61 18.01 1.74
C GLY A 102 -19.10 18.07 1.48
N ASN A 103 -18.61 17.47 0.39
CA ASN A 103 -17.22 17.59 -0.04
C ASN A 103 -17.06 18.76 -1.03
N ASP A 104 -16.41 19.83 -0.56
CA ASP A 104 -16.08 21.00 -1.39
C ASP A 104 -14.64 20.90 -1.93
N LEU A 105 -14.35 19.85 -2.71
CA LEU A 105 -13.01 19.51 -3.25
C LEU A 105 -11.94 19.20 -2.18
N THR A 106 -12.37 18.87 -0.96
CA THR A 106 -11.48 18.48 0.13
C THR A 106 -10.73 17.19 -0.24
N GLY A 107 -9.41 17.21 -0.12
CA GLY A 107 -8.52 16.13 -0.52
C GLY A 107 -8.03 16.21 -1.97
N ALA A 108 -8.51 17.17 -2.78
CA ALA A 108 -7.95 17.40 -4.11
C ALA A 108 -6.49 17.86 -4.00
N LYS A 109 -5.64 17.37 -4.89
CA LYS A 109 -4.20 17.69 -4.88
C LYS A 109 -3.94 18.87 -5.79
N LEU A 110 -3.38 19.94 -5.24
CA LEU A 110 -2.89 21.10 -5.99
C LEU A 110 -1.37 21.04 -6.11
N ILE A 111 -0.87 21.18 -7.34
CA ILE A 111 0.55 21.30 -7.63
C ILE A 111 0.79 22.70 -8.19
N ARG A 112 1.60 23.50 -7.49
CA ARG A 112 2.15 24.75 -8.04
C ARG A 112 3.49 24.44 -8.70
N ILE A 113 3.56 24.73 -9.99
CA ILE A 113 4.72 24.60 -10.84
C ILE A 113 5.23 26.00 -11.14
N ARG A 114 6.54 26.22 -10.98
CA ARG A 114 7.19 27.48 -11.32
C ARG A 114 8.33 27.22 -12.28
N THR A 115 8.25 27.82 -13.47
CA THR A 115 9.28 27.71 -14.51
C THR A 115 9.66 29.11 -15.00
N LEU A 116 10.65 29.22 -15.90
CA LEU A 116 11.07 30.50 -16.48
C LEU A 116 10.52 30.65 -17.90
N SER A 117 10.27 31.88 -18.35
CA SER A 117 9.76 32.15 -19.70
C SER A 117 10.61 31.56 -20.83
N ARG A 118 11.94 31.43 -20.63
CA ARG A 118 12.86 30.76 -21.56
C ARG A 118 12.66 29.25 -21.72
N PHE A 119 12.04 28.62 -20.73
CA PHE A 119 11.78 27.18 -20.72
C PHE A 119 10.39 26.82 -21.27
N LEU A 120 9.55 27.83 -21.53
CA LEU A 120 8.25 27.62 -22.15
C LEU A 120 8.37 27.10 -23.59
N ASP A 121 7.34 26.36 -24.00
CA ASP A 121 7.28 25.78 -25.33
C ASP A 121 7.20 26.87 -26.41
N PRO A 122 7.73 26.63 -27.62
CA PRO A 122 7.75 27.61 -28.69
C PRO A 122 6.36 28.08 -29.15
N VAL A 123 5.34 27.25 -28.91
CA VAL A 123 3.93 27.50 -29.25
C VAL A 123 3.37 28.73 -28.53
N ASN A 124 3.96 29.17 -27.42
CA ASN A 124 3.52 30.35 -26.68
C ASN A 124 3.84 31.69 -27.35
N PHE A 125 4.73 31.67 -28.34
CA PHE A 125 5.34 32.88 -28.90
C PHE A 125 4.92 33.11 -30.34
N THR A 126 4.85 34.39 -30.72
CA THR A 126 4.60 34.79 -32.11
C THR A 126 5.72 34.25 -33.00
N GLY A 127 5.36 33.60 -34.10
CA GLY A 127 6.32 32.92 -34.98
C GLY A 127 6.75 31.52 -34.52
N GLY A 128 6.15 30.98 -33.45
CA GLY A 128 6.33 29.58 -33.05
C GLY A 128 7.76 29.25 -32.59
N THR A 129 8.52 30.26 -32.15
CA THR A 129 9.90 30.14 -31.66
C THR A 129 10.00 30.92 -30.36
N ASN A 130 10.60 30.33 -29.32
CA ASN A 130 10.80 31.02 -28.05
C ASN A 130 11.94 32.06 -28.19
N PRO A 131 11.66 33.37 -28.04
CA PRO A 131 12.68 34.42 -28.18
C PRO A 131 13.65 34.47 -27.00
N TYR A 132 13.33 33.80 -25.90
CA TYR A 132 14.09 33.84 -24.65
C TYR A 132 15.09 32.70 -24.51
N GLY A 133 15.01 31.67 -25.35
CA GLY A 133 15.97 30.56 -25.34
C GLY A 133 15.40 29.27 -25.92
N THR A 134 16.19 28.21 -25.83
CA THR A 134 15.74 26.86 -26.18
C THR A 134 14.88 26.31 -25.04
N PRO A 135 13.66 25.81 -25.32
CA PRO A 135 12.84 25.16 -24.30
C PRO A 135 13.61 24.02 -23.63
N ALA A 136 13.53 23.97 -22.31
CA ALA A 136 14.06 22.88 -21.50
C ALA A 136 13.00 22.54 -20.45
N ASN A 137 12.92 21.28 -20.04
CA ASN A 137 11.93 20.81 -19.06
C ASN A 137 12.39 21.11 -17.61
N GLU A 138 12.83 22.34 -17.37
CA GLU A 138 13.41 22.79 -16.10
C GLU A 138 12.34 23.57 -15.29
N GLU A 139 12.24 23.25 -14.01
CA GLU A 139 11.26 23.83 -13.07
C GLU A 139 11.85 23.94 -11.66
N MET A 140 11.26 24.83 -10.86
CA MET A 140 11.47 24.85 -9.41
C MET A 140 10.90 23.58 -8.76
N PRO A 141 11.40 23.19 -7.59
CA PRO A 141 10.82 22.09 -6.83
C PRO A 141 9.31 22.26 -6.71
N ARG A 142 8.56 21.22 -7.11
CA ARG A 142 7.11 21.26 -7.11
C ARG A 142 6.57 21.45 -5.71
N GLU A 143 5.65 22.39 -5.60
CA GLU A 143 4.94 22.69 -4.38
C GLU A 143 3.63 21.91 -4.39
N VAL A 144 3.60 20.81 -3.63
CA VAL A 144 2.47 19.88 -3.61
C VAL A 144 1.69 20.04 -2.32
N TYR A 145 0.44 20.45 -2.46
CA TYR A 145 -0.51 20.64 -1.36
C TYR A 145 -1.85 19.99 -1.68
N TYR A 146 -2.70 19.89 -0.67
CA TYR A 146 -4.03 19.33 -0.75
C TYR A 146 -5.03 20.35 -0.25
N ILE A 147 -6.20 20.42 -0.87
CA ILE A 147 -7.29 21.27 -0.38
C ILE A 147 -7.76 20.71 0.96
N ASP A 148 -7.61 21.48 2.02
CA ASP A 148 -8.10 21.14 3.37
C ASP A 148 -9.58 21.55 3.51
N ARG A 149 -9.91 22.76 3.03
CA ARG A 149 -11.28 23.28 3.04
C ARG A 149 -11.46 24.47 2.10
N LYS A 150 -12.72 24.69 1.72
CA LYS A 150 -13.20 25.96 1.14
C LYS A 150 -13.43 26.97 2.27
N SER A 151 -12.72 28.10 2.23
CA SER A 151 -12.86 29.16 3.24
C SER A 151 -13.94 30.17 2.87
N VAL A 152 -14.06 30.49 1.58
CA VAL A 152 -15.02 31.47 1.05
C VAL A 152 -15.58 30.99 -0.28
N GLU A 153 -16.89 31.16 -0.46
CA GLU A 153 -17.55 31.08 -1.76
C GLU A 153 -18.51 32.25 -1.90
N ASN A 154 -18.31 33.04 -2.95
CA ASN A 154 -19.26 34.07 -3.36
C ASN A 154 -19.31 34.15 -4.90
N ARG A 155 -20.11 35.07 -5.43
CA ARG A 155 -20.29 35.22 -6.89
C ARG A 155 -19.02 35.62 -7.64
N GLU A 156 -18.03 36.19 -6.96
CA GLU A 156 -16.83 36.74 -7.57
C GLU A 156 -15.61 35.85 -7.37
N ILE A 157 -15.50 35.18 -6.23
CA ILE A 157 -14.34 34.39 -5.83
C ILE A 157 -14.73 33.11 -5.09
N VAL A 158 -13.89 32.08 -5.24
CA VAL A 158 -13.83 30.92 -4.35
C VAL A 158 -12.42 30.86 -3.77
N GLU A 159 -12.31 30.73 -2.45
CA GLU A 159 -11.04 30.63 -1.74
C GLU A 159 -10.90 29.26 -1.07
N PHE A 160 -9.74 28.64 -1.24
CA PHE A 160 -9.36 27.39 -0.58
C PHE A 160 -8.16 27.59 0.32
N GLU A 161 -8.22 26.94 1.49
CA GLU A 161 -7.06 26.75 2.36
C GLU A 161 -6.42 25.41 2.03
N LEU A 162 -5.11 25.43 1.81
CA LEU A 162 -4.33 24.26 1.45
C LEU A 162 -3.49 23.78 2.63
N ALA A 163 -3.30 22.47 2.73
CA ALA A 163 -2.45 21.83 3.71
C ALA A 163 -1.49 20.85 3.02
N ALA A 164 -0.33 20.63 3.65
CA ALA A 164 0.53 19.53 3.26
C ALA A 164 -0.05 18.18 3.75
N VAL A 165 0.35 17.07 3.12
CA VAL A 165 -0.23 15.73 3.38
C VAL A 165 -0.25 15.33 4.85
N PHE A 166 0.76 15.73 5.62
CA PHE A 166 0.88 15.40 7.05
C PHE A 166 0.05 16.28 7.98
N ASP A 167 -0.49 17.40 7.49
CA ASP A 167 -1.34 18.33 8.24
C ASP A 167 -2.80 18.31 7.74
N LEU A 168 -3.12 17.37 6.85
CA LEU A 168 -4.49 17.14 6.40
C LEU A 168 -5.29 16.45 7.51
N ALA A 169 -6.50 16.94 7.76
CA ALA A 169 -7.38 16.37 8.76
C ALA A 169 -7.61 14.86 8.54
N GLY A 170 -7.48 14.06 9.60
CA GLY A 170 -7.70 12.60 9.55
C GLY A 170 -6.51 11.78 9.04
N VAL A 171 -5.47 12.40 8.48
CA VAL A 171 -4.23 11.71 8.12
C VAL A 171 -3.31 11.65 9.34
N ARG A 172 -2.80 10.45 9.65
CA ARG A 172 -1.84 10.25 10.74
C ARG A 172 -0.56 9.62 10.19
N ALA A 173 0.58 10.14 10.63
CA ALA A 173 1.87 9.52 10.43
C ALA A 173 2.24 8.68 11.67
N PRO A 174 2.81 7.46 11.50
CA PRO A 174 2.98 6.73 10.25
C PRO A 174 1.64 6.20 9.71
N LYS A 175 1.44 6.23 8.39
CA LYS A 175 0.24 5.69 7.71
C LYS A 175 -0.02 4.22 8.06
N ARG A 176 1.04 3.50 8.46
CA ARG A 176 1.00 2.12 8.92
C ARG A 176 1.44 2.03 10.37
N GLN A 177 0.64 1.38 11.20
CA GLN A 177 1.00 1.03 12.57
C GLN A 177 1.62 -0.36 12.61
N VAL A 178 2.83 -0.50 13.15
CA VAL A 178 3.45 -1.82 13.38
C VAL A 178 2.87 -2.41 14.66
N ILE A 179 2.19 -3.55 14.56
CA ILE A 179 1.63 -4.27 15.70
C ILE A 179 2.55 -5.46 15.99
N ALA A 180 2.96 -5.64 17.25
CA ALA A 180 3.98 -6.62 17.63
C ALA A 180 3.62 -8.07 17.26
N ASN A 181 2.33 -8.41 17.29
CA ASN A 181 1.88 -9.81 17.22
C ASN A 181 1.15 -10.16 15.91
N ILE A 182 0.95 -9.19 15.01
CA ILE A 182 0.15 -9.40 13.79
C ILE A 182 0.83 -8.70 12.60
N CYS A 183 1.09 -9.48 11.55
CA CYS A 183 1.44 -8.92 10.26
C CYS A 183 0.17 -8.43 9.54
N GLN A 184 0.11 -7.15 9.22
CA GLN A 184 -1.00 -6.56 8.46
C GLN A 184 -0.95 -6.87 6.96
N TRP A 185 0.18 -7.37 6.45
CA TRP A 185 0.29 -7.72 5.05
C TRP A 185 -0.45 -9.03 4.79
N LYS A 186 -1.18 -9.06 3.68
CA LYS A 186 -1.80 -10.29 3.19
C LYS A 186 -0.72 -11.36 3.05
N TYR A 187 -0.96 -12.54 3.61
CA TYR A 187 -0.03 -13.65 3.51
C TYR A 187 0.29 -13.96 2.04
N ARG A 188 1.58 -14.11 1.73
CA ARG A 188 2.09 -14.35 0.37
C ARG A 188 1.70 -13.26 -0.64
N SER A 189 1.67 -11.99 -0.19
CA SER A 189 1.48 -10.84 -1.08
C SER A 189 2.82 -10.19 -1.45
N ALA A 190 2.81 -9.40 -2.53
CA ALA A 190 3.96 -8.59 -2.93
C ALA A 190 4.39 -7.61 -1.83
N GLU A 191 3.44 -7.18 -0.99
CA GLU A 191 3.69 -6.32 0.17
C GLU A 191 4.66 -6.97 1.17
N CYS A 192 4.60 -8.29 1.36
CA CYS A 192 5.56 -9.01 2.21
C CYS A 192 6.79 -9.54 1.47
N GLY A 193 7.10 -8.98 0.29
CA GLY A 193 8.22 -9.40 -0.56
C GLY A 193 8.01 -10.76 -1.23
N TYR A 194 6.82 -11.34 -1.13
CA TYR A 194 6.52 -12.65 -1.71
C TYR A 194 5.88 -12.48 -3.08
N THR A 195 6.64 -12.80 -4.14
CA THR A 195 6.21 -12.69 -5.55
C THR A 195 6.21 -14.02 -6.29
N GLY A 196 6.57 -15.12 -5.62
CA GLY A 196 6.70 -16.45 -6.23
C GLY A 196 5.42 -17.29 -6.20
N ALA A 197 5.40 -18.40 -6.95
CA ALA A 197 4.30 -19.38 -6.91
C ALA A 197 4.59 -20.58 -5.97
N ASN A 198 5.79 -20.66 -5.40
CA ASN A 198 6.30 -21.84 -4.70
C ASN A 198 5.60 -22.08 -3.36
N TYR A 199 5.12 -23.29 -3.11
CA TYR A 199 4.63 -23.68 -1.81
C TYR A 199 5.74 -24.39 -1.05
N PHE A 200 5.69 -24.38 0.28
CA PHE A 200 6.65 -25.07 1.13
C PHE A 200 5.90 -25.93 2.13
N ASP A 201 6.55 -27.00 2.57
CA ASP A 201 6.04 -27.84 3.65
C ASP A 201 6.51 -27.38 5.02
N GLU A 202 6.09 -28.11 6.06
CA GLU A 202 6.40 -27.80 7.46
C GLU A 202 7.90 -27.88 7.81
N TYR A 203 8.73 -28.33 6.87
CA TYR A 203 10.18 -28.43 6.98
C TYR A 203 10.91 -27.53 5.96
N ASP A 204 10.23 -26.52 5.43
CA ASP A 204 10.72 -25.58 4.42
C ASP A 204 11.14 -26.24 3.09
N ASN A 205 10.67 -27.46 2.81
CA ASN A 205 10.93 -28.09 1.52
C ASN A 205 9.92 -27.61 0.47
N PRO A 206 10.36 -27.33 -0.78
CA PRO A 206 9.47 -26.87 -1.82
C PRO A 206 8.45 -27.97 -2.18
N LEU A 207 7.18 -27.63 -2.09
CA LEU A 207 6.06 -28.36 -2.67
C LEU A 207 5.88 -27.85 -4.10
N GLY A 208 6.00 -28.75 -5.08
CA GLY A 208 5.89 -28.40 -6.50
C GLY A 208 4.59 -27.64 -6.82
N ALA A 209 4.65 -26.78 -7.85
CA ALA A 209 3.51 -25.95 -8.26
C ALA A 209 2.33 -26.74 -8.83
N THR A 210 2.51 -28.03 -9.14
CA THR A 210 1.45 -28.91 -9.63
C THR A 210 0.40 -29.14 -8.53
N PRO A 211 -0.87 -28.73 -8.74
CA PRO A 211 -1.91 -28.95 -7.76
C PRO A 211 -2.11 -30.44 -7.48
N ALA A 212 -2.20 -30.79 -6.20
CA ALA A 212 -2.58 -32.14 -5.81
C ALA A 212 -4.08 -32.35 -6.05
N VAL A 213 -4.40 -33.36 -6.86
CA VAL A 213 -5.76 -33.62 -7.37
C VAL A 213 -6.70 -34.36 -6.41
N ASN A 214 -6.26 -34.72 -5.19
CA ASN A 214 -6.98 -35.67 -4.33
C ASN A 214 -7.71 -35.04 -3.13
N PHE A 215 -7.35 -33.83 -2.70
CA PHE A 215 -8.22 -33.07 -1.81
C PHE A 215 -9.09 -32.18 -2.69
N ALA A 216 -10.38 -32.47 -2.74
CA ALA A 216 -11.34 -31.65 -3.46
C ALA A 216 -11.33 -30.21 -2.92
N ALA A 217 -11.68 -29.26 -3.78
CA ALA A 217 -11.97 -27.91 -3.32
C ALA A 217 -13.16 -27.96 -2.33
N SER A 218 -13.07 -27.20 -1.25
CA SER A 218 -14.16 -27.06 -0.29
C SER A 218 -15.06 -25.89 -0.66
N ALA A 219 -16.25 -25.80 -0.04
CA ALA A 219 -17.10 -24.62 -0.14
C ALA A 219 -16.44 -23.34 0.43
N PHE A 220 -15.47 -23.50 1.33
CA PHE A 220 -14.70 -22.42 1.95
C PHE A 220 -13.38 -22.13 1.19
N GLY A 221 -13.05 -22.90 0.16
CA GLY A 221 -11.79 -22.80 -0.56
C GLY A 221 -10.57 -23.08 0.34
N ASN A 222 -9.64 -22.13 0.38
CA ASN A 222 -8.34 -22.23 1.04
C ASN A 222 -8.17 -21.31 2.25
N GLN A 223 -9.24 -20.63 2.68
CA GLN A 223 -9.22 -19.68 3.80
C GLN A 223 -10.54 -19.76 4.57
N LEU A 224 -10.52 -19.36 5.83
CA LEU A 224 -11.73 -19.18 6.64
C LEU A 224 -11.79 -17.69 6.99
N THR A 225 -12.81 -16.99 6.50
CA THR A 225 -12.95 -15.54 6.67
C THR A 225 -13.67 -15.19 7.99
N ALA A 226 -13.54 -13.93 8.43
CA ALA A 226 -14.12 -13.49 9.69
C ALA A 226 -15.66 -13.71 9.71
N GLY A 227 -16.14 -14.43 10.71
CA GLY A 227 -17.53 -14.82 10.88
C GLY A 227 -17.86 -16.23 10.37
N GLU A 228 -17.03 -16.81 9.50
CA GLU A 228 -17.25 -18.15 8.97
C GLU A 228 -16.99 -19.25 10.01
N THR A 229 -17.70 -20.36 9.84
CA THR A 229 -17.67 -21.50 10.76
C THR A 229 -17.59 -22.80 9.98
N LEU A 230 -16.61 -23.64 10.31
CA LEU A 230 -16.56 -25.03 9.87
C LEU A 230 -17.31 -25.90 10.89
N SER A 231 -18.38 -26.55 10.46
CA SER A 231 -19.10 -27.54 11.26
C SER A 231 -18.48 -28.93 11.08
N ASN A 232 -18.96 -29.91 11.84
CA ASN A 232 -18.63 -31.33 11.66
C ASN A 232 -18.60 -31.75 10.17
N GLY A 233 -17.46 -32.25 9.71
CA GLY A 233 -17.23 -32.71 8.34
C GLY A 233 -16.75 -31.63 7.37
N ASP A 234 -16.91 -30.35 7.71
CA ASP A 234 -16.44 -29.25 6.87
C ASP A 234 -14.91 -29.16 6.88
N TYR A 235 -14.35 -28.74 5.75
CA TYR A 235 -12.91 -28.63 5.57
C TYR A 235 -12.52 -27.45 4.71
N ILE A 236 -11.25 -27.05 4.81
CA ILE A 236 -10.56 -26.15 3.88
C ILE A 236 -9.41 -26.89 3.22
N THR A 237 -9.09 -26.52 1.98
CA THR A 237 -8.03 -27.17 1.19
C THR A 237 -7.05 -26.11 0.73
N SER A 238 -5.74 -26.36 0.86
CA SER A 238 -4.73 -25.40 0.37
C SER A 238 -4.90 -25.14 -1.14
N ALA A 239 -4.52 -23.95 -1.61
CA ALA A 239 -4.71 -23.59 -3.03
C ALA A 239 -3.94 -24.51 -4.01
N ASN A 240 -2.86 -25.15 -3.55
CA ASN A 240 -2.12 -26.16 -4.29
C ASN A 240 -2.63 -27.60 -4.04
N GLY A 241 -3.68 -27.81 -3.25
CA GLY A 241 -4.32 -29.11 -3.01
C GLY A 241 -3.54 -30.09 -2.13
N TRP A 242 -2.40 -29.68 -1.56
CA TRP A 242 -1.50 -30.57 -0.79
C TRP A 242 -1.90 -30.75 0.67
N TYR A 243 -2.69 -29.82 1.22
CA TYR A 243 -3.16 -29.87 2.61
C TYR A 243 -4.67 -29.74 2.71
N LYS A 244 -5.24 -30.39 3.72
CA LYS A 244 -6.64 -30.27 4.11
C LYS A 244 -6.76 -30.09 5.62
N GLY A 245 -7.42 -29.03 6.07
CA GLY A 245 -7.84 -28.88 7.47
C GLY A 245 -9.31 -29.24 7.61
N ILE A 246 -9.66 -30.22 8.43
CA ILE A 246 -11.03 -30.72 8.59
C ILE A 246 -11.48 -30.70 10.05
N MET A 247 -12.72 -30.25 10.27
CA MET A 247 -13.40 -30.40 11.56
C MET A 247 -14.02 -31.81 11.62
N GLN A 248 -13.45 -32.70 12.43
CA GLN A 248 -13.87 -34.09 12.49
C GLN A 248 -15.10 -34.29 13.40
N ASN A 249 -15.82 -35.38 13.17
CA ASN A 249 -17.05 -35.71 13.92
C ASN A 249 -16.80 -36.08 15.39
N ASP A 250 -15.55 -36.30 15.77
CA ASP A 250 -15.13 -36.68 17.12
C ASP A 250 -14.70 -35.48 17.99
N GLY A 251 -14.76 -34.26 17.45
CA GLY A 251 -14.41 -33.03 18.14
C GLY A 251 -12.99 -32.53 17.89
N ASN A 252 -12.23 -33.19 17.02
CA ASN A 252 -10.86 -32.78 16.69
C ASN A 252 -10.81 -31.99 15.38
N PHE A 253 -10.09 -30.86 15.35
CA PHE A 253 -9.73 -30.21 14.09
C PHE A 253 -8.32 -30.64 13.71
N VAL A 254 -8.17 -31.23 12.52
CA VAL A 254 -6.93 -31.87 12.09
C VAL A 254 -6.52 -31.38 10.71
N VAL A 255 -5.23 -31.05 10.57
CA VAL A 255 -4.61 -30.72 9.29
C VAL A 255 -3.86 -31.94 8.79
N TYR A 256 -4.20 -32.35 7.57
CA TYR A 256 -3.59 -33.46 6.86
C TYR A 256 -2.75 -32.95 5.69
N LYS A 257 -1.59 -33.57 5.48
CA LYS A 257 -0.81 -33.50 4.24
C LYS A 257 -1.22 -34.65 3.32
N LYS A 258 -1.09 -34.47 2.01
CA LYS A 258 -1.27 -35.58 1.07
C LYS A 258 -0.19 -36.66 1.31
N PRO A 259 -0.55 -37.96 1.33
CA PRO A 259 0.46 -39.03 1.30
C PRO A 259 1.28 -38.93 0.01
N GLY A 260 2.62 -38.98 0.13
CA GLY A 260 3.52 -38.95 -1.02
C GLY A 260 3.27 -40.11 -2.01
N PRO A 261 3.81 -40.03 -3.25
CA PRO A 261 3.64 -41.06 -4.28
C PRO A 261 4.14 -42.47 -3.89
N GLN A 262 4.83 -42.61 -2.76
CA GLN A 262 5.32 -43.88 -2.22
C GLN A 262 4.48 -44.46 -1.07
N GLY A 263 3.25 -43.96 -0.86
CA GLY A 263 2.20 -44.71 -0.15
C GLY A 263 2.62 -45.38 1.16
N ILE A 264 3.41 -44.72 2.01
CA ILE A 264 3.65 -45.23 3.37
C ILE A 264 2.38 -44.95 4.17
N PRO A 265 1.63 -45.97 4.63
CA PRO A 265 0.48 -45.78 5.48
C PRO A 265 1.00 -45.44 6.88
N GLY A 266 1.02 -44.15 7.21
CA GLY A 266 1.51 -43.67 8.50
C GLY A 266 1.30 -42.18 8.64
N ASN A 267 0.40 -41.82 9.56
CA ASN A 267 0.01 -40.48 10.03
C ASN A 267 0.28 -39.27 9.10
N ASN A 268 -0.60 -39.08 8.12
CA ASN A 268 -0.67 -37.86 7.31
C ASN A 268 -1.11 -36.62 8.09
N ALA A 269 -1.50 -36.77 9.36
CA ALA A 269 -1.86 -35.64 10.21
C ALA A 269 -0.58 -34.88 10.58
N VAL A 270 -0.47 -33.65 10.09
CA VAL A 270 0.66 -32.77 10.39
C VAL A 270 0.42 -31.94 11.64
N TRP A 271 -0.85 -31.68 11.98
CA TRP A 271 -1.23 -30.94 13.18
C TRP A 271 -2.67 -31.26 13.61
N ALA A 272 -2.97 -31.16 14.92
CA ALA A 272 -4.32 -31.30 15.44
C ALA A 272 -4.55 -30.40 16.69
N THR A 273 -5.81 -30.02 16.94
CA THR A 273 -6.21 -29.34 18.19
C THR A 273 -6.13 -30.26 19.41
N ASN A 274 -6.13 -31.58 19.21
CA ASN A 274 -6.15 -32.61 20.25
C ASN A 274 -7.37 -32.52 21.17
N THR A 275 -8.53 -32.24 20.58
CA THR A 275 -9.80 -31.98 21.30
C THR A 275 -10.84 -33.09 21.12
N VAL A 276 -10.41 -34.34 20.97
CA VAL A 276 -11.35 -35.47 20.86
C VAL A 276 -12.27 -35.51 22.08
N ARG A 277 -13.59 -35.47 21.84
CA ARG A 277 -14.66 -35.47 22.85
C ARG A 277 -15.82 -36.41 22.51
N GLY A 278 -15.67 -37.23 21.46
CA GLY A 278 -16.69 -38.19 21.03
C GLY A 278 -17.80 -37.49 20.22
N SER A 279 -19.02 -38.01 20.30
CA SER A 279 -20.17 -37.42 19.60
C SER A 279 -20.53 -36.02 20.15
N GLY A 280 -20.75 -35.07 19.27
CA GLY A 280 -21.23 -33.73 19.61
C GLY A 280 -21.34 -32.84 18.38
N SER A 281 -21.93 -31.66 18.55
CA SER A 281 -21.85 -30.60 17.55
C SER A 281 -20.58 -29.80 17.79
N TYR A 282 -19.69 -29.73 16.80
CA TYR A 282 -18.42 -29.05 16.88
C TYR A 282 -18.31 -28.00 15.77
N GLN A 283 -17.81 -26.83 16.16
CA GLN A 283 -17.72 -25.67 15.29
C GLN A 283 -16.36 -25.00 15.47
N LEU A 284 -15.55 -24.99 14.41
CA LEU A 284 -14.36 -24.13 14.36
C LEU A 284 -14.75 -22.80 13.73
N ARG A 285 -14.69 -21.72 14.50
CA ARG A 285 -15.14 -20.40 14.08
C ARG A 285 -13.98 -19.43 13.99
N MET A 286 -13.86 -18.75 12.84
CA MET A 286 -13.05 -17.54 12.73
C MET A 286 -13.89 -16.37 13.25
N GLN A 287 -13.52 -15.81 14.40
CA GLN A 287 -14.23 -14.71 15.01
C GLN A 287 -13.85 -13.37 14.38
N THR A 288 -14.72 -12.37 14.52
CA THR A 288 -14.50 -11.02 13.96
C THR A 288 -13.43 -10.22 14.69
N ASP A 289 -12.97 -10.70 15.84
CA ASP A 289 -11.88 -10.12 16.63
C ASP A 289 -10.49 -10.65 16.23
N GLY A 290 -10.42 -11.59 15.27
CA GLY A 290 -9.16 -12.21 14.83
C GLY A 290 -8.81 -13.51 15.55
N ASN A 291 -9.65 -14.00 16.46
CA ASN A 291 -9.45 -15.27 17.14
C ASN A 291 -10.05 -16.44 16.34
N VAL A 292 -9.43 -17.62 16.42
CA VAL A 292 -10.01 -18.87 15.92
C VAL A 292 -10.33 -19.74 17.12
N VAL A 293 -11.57 -20.16 17.25
CA VAL A 293 -12.05 -20.87 18.44
C VAL A 293 -12.83 -22.12 18.03
N LEU A 294 -12.52 -23.24 18.68
CA LEU A 294 -13.25 -24.49 18.55
C LEU A 294 -14.28 -24.58 19.68
N TYR A 295 -15.54 -24.66 19.29
CA TYR A 295 -16.68 -24.80 20.17
C TYR A 295 -17.27 -26.21 20.11
N LYS A 296 -17.82 -26.65 21.23
CA LYS A 296 -18.76 -27.76 21.34
C LYS A 296 -20.14 -27.23 21.72
N ASP A 297 -21.17 -27.75 21.07
CA ASP A 297 -22.59 -27.44 21.27
C ASP A 297 -22.86 -25.92 21.34
N GLY A 298 -22.13 -25.16 20.51
CA GLY A 298 -22.26 -23.72 20.31
C GLY A 298 -21.73 -22.81 21.42
N SER A 299 -21.30 -23.33 22.58
CA SER A 299 -20.93 -22.49 23.73
C SER A 299 -19.71 -22.95 24.52
N GLU A 300 -19.42 -24.26 24.56
CA GLU A 300 -18.26 -24.79 25.27
C GLU A 300 -17.00 -24.57 24.45
N VAL A 301 -16.04 -23.79 24.95
CA VAL A 301 -14.75 -23.58 24.27
C VAL A 301 -13.83 -24.76 24.57
N LEU A 302 -13.41 -25.47 23.53
CA LEU A 302 -12.47 -26.60 23.63
C LEU A 302 -11.04 -26.20 23.30
N TRP A 303 -10.84 -25.22 22.42
CA TRP A 303 -9.53 -24.72 22.00
C TRP A 303 -9.63 -23.31 21.41
N ALA A 304 -8.58 -22.49 21.54
CA ALA A 304 -8.48 -21.19 20.89
C ALA A 304 -7.06 -20.90 20.42
N SER A 305 -6.93 -20.15 19.32
CA SER A 305 -5.63 -19.68 18.79
C SER A 305 -5.01 -18.59 19.67
N ASN A 306 -5.81 -17.91 20.49
CA ASN A 306 -5.40 -16.76 21.32
C ASN A 306 -4.84 -15.61 20.49
N THR A 307 -5.42 -15.39 19.31
CA THR A 307 -5.02 -14.32 18.37
C THR A 307 -6.00 -13.16 18.33
N ALA A 308 -6.94 -13.11 19.28
CA ALA A 308 -7.87 -12.00 19.45
C ALA A 308 -7.10 -10.68 19.53
N SER A 309 -7.41 -9.75 18.64
CA SER A 309 -6.89 -8.40 18.72
C SER A 309 -7.73 -7.60 19.72
N THR A 310 -7.08 -6.90 20.64
CA THR A 310 -7.74 -5.89 21.50
C THR A 310 -8.05 -4.59 20.75
N ALA A 311 -7.66 -4.50 19.48
CA ALA A 311 -8.06 -3.44 18.60
C ALA A 311 -9.45 -3.79 18.06
N SER A 312 -10.48 -3.21 18.67
CA SER A 312 -11.80 -3.15 18.05
C SER A 312 -11.61 -2.70 16.60
N PRO A 313 -12.16 -3.39 15.58
CA PRO A 313 -12.29 -2.77 14.28
C PRO A 313 -13.03 -1.47 14.54
N ALA A 314 -12.42 -0.34 14.16
CA ALA A 314 -13.07 0.95 14.28
C ALA A 314 -14.35 0.86 13.44
N THR A 315 -15.48 0.65 14.10
CA THR A 315 -16.78 0.91 13.52
C THR A 315 -16.74 2.35 13.06
N SER A 316 -16.74 2.55 11.75
CA SER A 316 -17.11 3.81 11.13
C SER A 316 -18.50 4.17 11.64
N GLY A 317 -18.56 5.14 12.54
CA GLY A 317 -19.78 5.76 13.01
C GLY A 317 -19.51 7.24 13.30
N PRO A 318 -20.36 8.17 12.84
CA PRO A 318 -20.10 9.60 12.95
C PRO A 318 -20.30 10.08 14.39
N SER A 319 -19.47 11.05 14.78
CA SER A 319 -19.69 12.06 15.83
C SER A 319 -20.52 11.66 17.07
N GLY A 320 -19.85 11.44 18.20
CA GLY A 320 -20.52 11.35 19.49
C GLY A 320 -19.55 11.27 20.67
N ARG A 321 -19.28 12.43 21.27
CA ARG A 321 -18.49 12.66 22.49
C ARG A 321 -18.76 11.61 23.59
N ALA A 322 -17.71 10.99 24.13
CA ALA A 322 -17.79 10.25 25.39
C ALA A 322 -16.55 10.48 26.28
N THR A 323 -16.85 10.93 27.49
CA THR A 323 -16.00 11.20 28.65
C THR A 323 -15.28 9.97 29.19
N MET A 324 -14.06 10.15 29.69
CA MET A 324 -13.26 9.12 30.36
C MET A 324 -13.80 8.79 31.76
N PRO A 325 -13.77 7.52 32.20
CA PRO A 325 -13.58 7.17 33.60
C PRO A 325 -12.11 6.77 33.87
N SER A 326 -11.58 7.28 34.98
CA SER A 326 -10.26 6.98 35.53
C SER A 326 -10.14 5.52 36.03
N PRO A 327 -8.90 4.98 36.17
CA PRO A 327 -8.65 3.57 36.49
C PRO A 327 -8.54 3.31 38.00
N PRO A 328 -8.84 2.10 38.51
CA PRO A 328 -8.29 1.65 39.77
C PRO A 328 -6.91 0.98 39.56
N LEU A 329 -5.99 1.28 40.48
CA LEU A 329 -4.60 0.81 40.56
C LEU A 329 -4.49 -0.72 40.80
N PRO A 330 -3.33 -1.34 40.48
CA PRO A 330 -3.15 -2.80 40.49
C PRO A 330 -2.53 -3.32 41.79
N THR A 331 -2.90 -4.54 42.20
CA THR A 331 -2.16 -5.33 43.18
C THR A 331 -1.26 -6.37 42.49
N THR A 332 0.05 -6.09 42.55
CA THR A 332 1.26 -6.96 42.59
C THR A 332 1.09 -8.48 42.37
N ARG A 333 1.97 -9.19 41.66
CA ARG A 333 3.42 -9.32 41.92
C ARG A 333 4.17 -10.19 40.88
N ALA A 334 5.40 -9.76 40.57
CA ALA A 334 6.62 -10.45 40.10
C ALA A 334 6.60 -11.24 38.76
N GLY A 335 7.51 -11.06 37.81
CA GLY A 335 8.75 -10.28 37.76
C GLY A 335 9.89 -11.11 37.15
N THR A 336 10.35 -10.78 35.94
CA THR A 336 11.72 -10.94 35.41
C THR A 336 11.88 -10.16 34.08
N PRO A 337 13.11 -9.76 33.66
CA PRO A 337 13.41 -8.46 33.03
C PRO A 337 13.47 -8.49 31.48
N PRO A 338 13.68 -7.33 30.80
CA PRO A 338 13.54 -7.22 29.35
C PRO A 338 14.77 -7.76 28.60
N ILE A 339 14.53 -8.54 27.55
CA ILE A 339 15.58 -8.91 26.59
C ILE A 339 15.72 -7.79 25.55
N ARG A 340 16.96 -7.31 25.43
CA ARG A 340 17.44 -6.26 24.52
C ARG A 340 17.47 -6.77 23.08
N PHE A 341 17.04 -5.93 22.13
CA PHE A 341 17.12 -6.19 20.69
C PHE A 341 18.55 -5.97 20.14
N PRO A 342 19.04 -6.81 19.21
CA PRO A 342 19.98 -6.39 18.19
C PRO A 342 19.26 -6.08 16.87
N SER A 343 19.61 -4.94 16.29
CA SER A 343 19.24 -4.42 14.97
C SER A 343 19.70 -5.32 13.82
N ALA A 344 18.87 -5.45 12.78
CA ALA A 344 19.24 -6.08 11.51
C ALA A 344 20.06 -5.11 10.61
N PRO A 345 21.07 -5.58 9.86
CA PRO A 345 21.80 -4.75 8.90
C PRO A 345 21.07 -4.61 7.56
N SER A 346 21.17 -3.41 6.98
CA SER A 346 20.65 -3.02 5.66
C SER A 346 21.41 -3.68 4.50
N PRO A 347 20.81 -3.83 3.30
CA PRO A 347 21.51 -4.37 2.12
C PRO A 347 22.45 -3.32 1.49
N PRO A 348 23.60 -3.73 0.92
CA PRO A 348 24.51 -2.80 0.26
C PRO A 348 24.06 -2.44 -1.17
N ALA A 349 24.21 -1.17 -1.51
CA ALA A 349 24.05 -0.60 -2.83
C ALA A 349 25.21 -1.02 -3.76
N THR A 350 24.90 -1.33 -5.02
CA THR A 350 25.91 -1.57 -6.07
C THR A 350 26.30 -0.25 -6.72
N SER A 351 27.56 0.17 -6.54
CA SER A 351 28.19 1.23 -7.32
C SER A 351 29.21 0.66 -8.30
N THR A 352 29.09 1.09 -9.55
CA THR A 352 30.01 0.91 -10.68
C THR A 352 31.43 1.38 -10.37
N ALA A 353 32.45 0.60 -10.75
CA ALA A 353 33.78 1.13 -11.07
C ALA A 353 34.52 0.21 -12.06
N MET A 354 35.00 0.83 -13.13
CA MET A 354 35.88 0.27 -14.17
C MET A 354 37.29 0.01 -13.64
N ALA A 355 37.96 -1.03 -14.13
CA ALA A 355 39.38 -1.00 -14.49
C ALA A 355 39.76 -2.18 -15.38
N THR A 356 40.71 -1.91 -16.27
CA THR A 356 41.11 -2.57 -17.52
C THR A 356 42.23 -3.62 -17.40
N SER A 357 42.40 -4.40 -18.50
CA SER A 357 43.66 -5.01 -18.98
C SER A 357 44.04 -6.36 -18.31
N THR A 358 44.45 -7.47 -18.96
CA THR A 358 45.01 -7.78 -20.30
C THR A 358 44.96 -9.32 -20.52
N LEU A 359 44.81 -9.76 -21.78
CA LEU A 359 45.03 -11.14 -22.28
C LEU A 359 46.55 -11.50 -22.30
N PRO A 360 46.97 -12.78 -22.36
CA PRO A 360 47.17 -13.45 -23.67
C PRO A 360 46.85 -14.97 -23.78
N THR A 361 46.21 -15.33 -24.89
CA THR A 361 46.73 -16.25 -25.95
C THR A 361 46.63 -17.81 -25.84
N ALA A 362 45.84 -18.34 -26.78
CA ALA A 362 46.08 -19.45 -27.73
C ALA A 362 45.63 -20.92 -27.51
N ALA A 363 44.87 -21.35 -28.53
CA ALA A 363 45.01 -22.57 -29.35
C ALA A 363 44.10 -23.81 -29.13
N ARG A 364 43.07 -23.88 -29.99
CA ARG A 364 42.86 -24.85 -31.10
C ARG A 364 42.51 -26.33 -30.80
N ALA A 365 41.24 -26.64 -31.12
CA ALA A 365 40.65 -27.74 -31.90
C ALA A 365 40.70 -29.21 -31.44
N THR A 366 39.51 -29.82 -31.32
CA THR A 366 38.93 -30.98 -32.08
C THR A 366 37.99 -31.83 -31.18
N GLY A 367 36.80 -32.20 -31.66
CA GLY A 367 35.84 -33.08 -30.94
C GLY A 367 36.16 -34.57 -31.08
N PRO A 368 35.21 -35.53 -30.95
CA PRO A 368 33.86 -35.49 -30.35
C PRO A 368 33.60 -36.66 -29.33
N ALA A 369 32.34 -36.81 -28.90
CA ALA A 369 31.68 -37.99 -28.26
C ALA A 369 31.50 -38.03 -26.71
N CYS A 370 30.23 -38.21 -26.33
CA CYS A 370 29.65 -38.56 -25.02
C CYS A 370 29.74 -40.11 -24.79
N PRO A 371 29.31 -40.73 -23.66
CA PRO A 371 28.88 -40.23 -22.33
C PRO A 371 29.43 -41.06 -21.11
N SER A 372 28.98 -40.68 -19.90
CA SER A 372 28.79 -41.50 -18.67
C SER A 372 29.75 -41.36 -17.46
N THR A 373 29.11 -41.13 -16.30
CA THR A 373 29.46 -41.48 -14.89
C THR A 373 30.72 -40.91 -14.23
N ALA A 374 30.52 -40.02 -13.24
CA ALA A 374 30.62 -40.30 -11.79
C ALA A 374 30.85 -39.01 -10.97
N ALA A 375 30.41 -39.04 -9.71
CA ALA A 375 30.57 -38.03 -8.65
C ALA A 375 32.00 -37.46 -8.55
N THR A 376 32.30 -36.28 -8.01
CA THR A 376 32.00 -35.78 -6.65
C THR A 376 32.61 -34.37 -6.54
N ALA A 377 31.93 -33.40 -5.90
CA ALA A 377 32.48 -32.46 -4.89
C ALA A 377 31.54 -31.27 -4.62
N SER A 378 31.33 -31.05 -3.32
CA SER A 378 30.55 -30.03 -2.61
C SER A 378 30.93 -28.57 -2.93
N PRO A 379 30.06 -27.58 -2.65
CA PRO A 379 30.30 -26.81 -1.42
C PRO A 379 29.05 -26.65 -0.52
N THR A 380 29.31 -26.73 0.77
CA THR A 380 28.42 -26.57 1.93
C THR A 380 27.71 -25.21 2.02
N PRO A 381 26.43 -25.13 2.45
CA PRO A 381 25.83 -23.94 3.03
C PRO A 381 25.97 -23.89 4.58
N PRO A 382 25.86 -22.72 5.22
CA PRO A 382 26.17 -22.52 6.65
C PRO A 382 25.05 -22.98 7.60
N PRO A 383 25.34 -23.15 8.91
CA PRO A 383 24.41 -23.73 9.86
C PRO A 383 23.51 -22.64 10.47
N TYR A 384 22.20 -22.78 10.33
CA TYR A 384 21.24 -22.16 11.25
C TYR A 384 20.26 -23.23 11.71
N SER A 385 20.59 -23.85 12.84
CA SER A 385 19.67 -24.64 13.64
C SER A 385 18.81 -23.70 14.48
N MET A 386 17.53 -23.57 14.13
CA MET A 386 16.48 -23.15 15.05
C MET A 386 15.68 -24.40 15.45
N PRO A 387 15.28 -24.54 16.72
CA PRO A 387 14.71 -25.77 17.24
C PRO A 387 13.31 -26.04 16.68
N THR A 388 13.06 -27.32 16.52
CA THR A 388 11.79 -27.97 16.19
C THR A 388 10.61 -27.51 17.05
N SER A 389 9.44 -27.52 16.38
CA SER A 389 8.07 -27.55 16.91
C SER A 389 7.29 -26.24 16.76
N SER A 390 6.69 -26.03 15.59
CA SER A 390 5.29 -25.61 15.42
C SER A 390 4.92 -25.61 13.94
N VAL A 391 4.10 -26.57 13.51
CA VAL A 391 3.58 -26.69 12.15
C VAL A 391 2.68 -25.49 11.84
N ALA A 392 3.02 -24.73 10.79
CA ALA A 392 2.25 -23.57 10.36
C ALA A 392 0.95 -24.00 9.67
N ILE A 393 -0.18 -23.86 10.38
CA ILE A 393 -1.48 -23.73 9.73
C ILE A 393 -1.57 -22.29 9.22
N SER A 394 -1.46 -22.08 7.91
CA SER A 394 -1.80 -20.78 7.32
C SER A 394 -3.32 -20.59 7.34
N ILE A 395 -3.86 -20.10 8.45
CA ILE A 395 -5.16 -19.41 8.48
C ILE A 395 -4.85 -17.97 8.06
N CYS A 396 -5.18 -17.63 6.81
CA CYS A 396 -4.93 -16.30 6.29
C CYS A 396 -6.12 -15.40 6.61
N ILE A 397 -5.86 -14.43 7.50
CA ILE A 397 -6.76 -13.42 8.03
C ILE A 397 -6.94 -12.31 6.98
N LEU A 398 -8.19 -11.98 6.64
CA LEU A 398 -8.55 -10.73 5.98
C LEU A 398 -9.82 -10.17 6.63
N THR A 399 -9.76 -8.90 7.03
CA THR A 399 -10.90 -7.99 7.00
C THR A 399 -10.73 -7.10 5.77
N SER A 400 -11.62 -7.24 4.79
CA SER A 400 -11.82 -6.21 3.76
C SER A 400 -13.23 -5.64 3.92
N PRO A 401 -13.42 -4.32 3.75
CA PRO A 401 -14.75 -3.72 3.76
C PRO A 401 -15.53 -4.20 2.53
N THR A 402 -16.77 -4.61 2.75
CA THR A 402 -17.74 -4.90 1.69
C THR A 402 -18.01 -3.63 0.89
N SER A 403 -17.52 -3.54 -0.34
CA SER A 403 -18.15 -2.72 -1.38
C SER A 403 -19.19 -3.59 -2.08
N SER A 404 -20.45 -3.50 -1.65
CA SER A 404 -21.57 -4.04 -2.41
C SER A 404 -21.90 -3.05 -3.53
N THR A 405 -21.40 -3.31 -4.73
CA THR A 405 -22.02 -2.77 -5.95
C THR A 405 -22.97 -3.85 -6.46
N THR A 406 -24.26 -3.60 -6.28
CA THR A 406 -25.33 -4.26 -7.05
C THR A 406 -25.84 -3.22 -8.03
N LEU A 407 -26.07 -3.69 -9.26
CA LEU A 407 -26.56 -2.97 -10.45
C LEU A 407 -27.66 -1.94 -10.19
#